data_AF-A0A9X1TX07-F1
#
_entry.id   AF-A0A9X1TX07-F1
#
_cell.length_a   1.000
_cell.length_b   1.000
_cell.length_c   1.000
_cell.angle_alpha   90.00
_cell.angle_beta   90.00
_cell.angle_gamma   90.00
#
_symmetry.space_group_name_H-M   'P 1'
#
loop_
_entity.id
_entity.type
_entity.pdbx_description
1 polymer ?
#
loop_
_entity_poly.entity_id
_entity_poly.type
_entity_poly.pdbx_seq_one_letter_code
_entity_poly.pdbx_strand_id
1 'polypeptide(L)'
;MNASAYQLSSGLDQYGKPPVLIAASSQPAAVRAVQAVEQAGFPVFALPIEDAIPRLGTQGNASAVWIEIEEDGGDILDRLLDRV
;
A
#
# COMPACT_ATOMS: atom_id res chain seq x y z
N MET A 1 -6.02 9.46 -14.24
CA MET A 1 -4.61 9.55 -13.81
C MET A 1 -4.22 8.18 -13.29
N ASN A 2 -3.14 7.59 -13.80
CA ASN A 2 -2.65 6.30 -13.34
C ASN A 2 -2.02 6.50 -11.97
N ALA A 3 -2.52 5.85 -10.92
CA ALA A 3 -1.83 5.76 -9.65
C ALA A 3 -0.48 5.08 -9.92
N SER A 4 0.62 5.79 -9.68
CA SER A 4 1.95 5.26 -9.95
C SER A 4 2.35 4.39 -8.77
N ALA A 5 2.20 3.07 -8.92
CA ALA A 5 2.76 2.12 -7.99
C ALA A 5 4.26 2.35 -7.82
N TYR A 6 4.78 2.13 -6.61
CA TYR A 6 6.21 1.98 -6.43
C TYR A 6 6.69 0.77 -7.24
N GLN A 7 7.89 0.87 -7.83
CA GLN A 7 8.56 -0.22 -8.56
C GLN A 7 8.94 -1.44 -7.69
N LEU A 8 8.36 -1.54 -6.49
CA LEU A 8 8.61 -2.56 -5.47
C LEU A 8 7.50 -3.62 -5.42
N SER A 9 6.49 -3.55 -6.28
CA SER A 9 5.38 -4.50 -6.26
C SER A 9 5.82 -5.85 -6.84
N SER A 10 5.78 -6.93 -6.04
CA SER A 10 6.03 -8.28 -6.51
C SER A 10 4.76 -8.95 -7.03
N GLY A 11 4.94 -9.83 -8.01
CA GLY A 11 3.89 -10.35 -8.88
C GLY A 11 2.61 -10.78 -8.15
N LEU A 12 1.47 -10.30 -8.66
CA LEU A 12 0.11 -10.65 -8.24
C LEU A 12 -0.21 -12.17 -8.40
N ASP A 13 0.73 -12.95 -8.91
CA ASP A 13 0.54 -14.33 -9.36
C ASP A 13 0.96 -15.40 -8.33
N GLN A 14 1.23 -15.03 -7.07
CA GLN A 14 1.42 -16.03 -6.01
C GLN A 14 0.06 -16.56 -5.51
N TYR A 15 -0.51 -17.51 -6.27
CA TYR A 15 -1.48 -18.51 -5.81
C TYR A 15 -2.77 -17.98 -5.13
N GLY A 16 -3.38 -16.90 -5.64
CA GLY A 16 -4.77 -16.56 -5.35
C GLY A 16 -5.05 -15.79 -4.06
N LYS A 17 -4.02 -15.27 -3.37
CA LYS A 17 -4.22 -14.36 -2.23
C LYS A 17 -4.31 -12.90 -2.72
N PRO A 18 -5.31 -12.11 -2.28
CA PRO A 18 -5.31 -10.68 -2.53
C PRO A 18 -4.03 -10.03 -1.97
N PRO A 19 -3.47 -9.00 -2.62
CA PRO A 19 -2.26 -8.34 -2.12
C PRO A 19 -2.53 -7.57 -0.84
N VAL A 20 -1.48 -7.35 -0.05
CA VAL A 20 -1.46 -6.27 0.94
C VAL A 20 -1.22 -4.97 0.19
N LEU A 21 -2.12 -4.01 0.38
CA LEU A 21 -2.00 -2.67 -0.16
C LEU A 21 -1.14 -1.83 0.79
N ILE A 22 0.01 -1.35 0.34
CA ILE A 22 0.88 -0.49 1.13
C ILE A 22 0.73 0.95 0.66
N ALA A 23 0.27 1.82 1.55
CA ALA A 23 0.29 3.27 1.41
C ALA A 23 1.46 3.82 2.23
N ALA A 24 2.46 4.40 1.57
CA ALA A 24 3.67 4.89 2.26
C ALA A 24 3.88 6.40 2.07
N SER A 25 4.37 7.07 3.11
CA SER A 25 4.71 8.50 3.06
C SER A 25 6.00 8.78 2.27
N SER A 26 6.81 7.76 2.01
CA SER A 26 8.08 7.89 1.31
C SER A 26 8.52 6.58 0.66
N GLN A 27 9.49 6.65 -0.25
CA GLN A 27 10.09 5.47 -0.86
C GLN A 27 10.82 4.58 0.19
N PRO A 28 11.63 5.11 1.13
CA PRO A 28 12.21 4.30 2.20
C PRO A 28 11.17 3.60 3.07
N ALA A 29 10.09 4.28 3.43
CA ALA A 29 8.93 3.68 4.10
C ALA A 29 8.36 2.51 3.30
N ALA A 30 8.10 2.70 2.01
CA ALA A 30 7.61 1.64 1.13
C ALA A 30 8.54 0.43 1.11
N VAL A 31 9.86 0.62 1.02
CA VAL A 31 10.84 -0.48 1.02
C VAL A 31 10.74 -1.31 2.30
N ARG A 32 10.68 -0.68 3.47
CA ARG A 32 10.59 -1.39 4.76
C ARG A 32 9.31 -2.21 4.87
N ALA A 33 8.18 -1.61 4.51
CA ALA A 33 6.88 -2.26 4.58
C ALA A 33 6.78 -3.42 3.56
N VAL A 34 7.28 -3.23 2.34
CA VAL A 34 7.37 -4.29 1.32
C VAL A 34 8.17 -5.48 1.84
N GLN A 35 9.37 -5.23 2.39
CA GLN A 35 10.22 -6.30 2.93
C GLN A 35 9.51 -7.09 4.04
N ALA A 36 8.79 -6.41 4.94
CA ALA A 36 8.05 -7.07 6.01
C ALA A 36 6.90 -7.93 5.48
N VAL A 37 6.12 -7.41 4.53
CA VAL A 37 4.97 -8.11 3.91
C VAL A 37 5.43 -9.31 3.09
N GLU A 38 6.50 -9.17 2.31
CA GLU A 38 7.06 -10.26 1.51
C GLU A 38 7.64 -11.36 2.40
N GLN A 39 8.33 -11.01 3.49
CA GLN A 39 8.80 -11.99 4.48
C GLN A 39 7.64 -12.73 5.18
N ALA A 40 6.48 -12.08 5.31
CA ALA A 40 5.26 -12.71 5.79
C ALA A 40 4.55 -13.59 4.74
N GLY A 41 5.07 -13.66 3.51
CA GLY A 41 4.56 -14.52 2.44
C GLY A 41 3.27 -14.01 1.80
N PHE A 42 3.07 -12.69 1.76
CA PHE A 42 1.96 -12.05 1.07
C PHE A 42 2.42 -11.31 -0.19
N PRO A 43 1.61 -11.34 -1.27
CA PRO A 43 1.84 -10.45 -2.40
C PRO A 43 1.61 -9.00 -1.99
N VAL A 44 2.32 -8.07 -2.64
CA VAL A 44 2.36 -6.67 -2.24
C VAL A 44 2.07 -5.73 -3.39
N PHE A 45 1.31 -4.68 -3.12
CA PHE A 45 1.14 -3.54 -4.02
C PHE A 45 1.39 -2.27 -3.23
N ALA A 46 2.49 -1.58 -3.52
CA ALA A 46 2.90 -0.38 -2.78
C ALA A 46 2.72 0.88 -3.62
N LEU A 47 2.27 1.96 -3.00
CA LEU A 47 2.07 3.27 -3.63
C LEU A 47 2.27 4.42 -2.62
N PRO A 48 2.45 5.66 -3.10
CA PRO A 48 2.42 6.84 -2.25
C PRO A 48 1.09 6.98 -1.51
N ILE A 49 1.11 7.52 -0.29
CA ILE A 49 -0.10 7.68 0.54
C ILE A 49 -1.16 8.58 -0.14
N GLU A 50 -0.74 9.52 -0.99
CA GLU A 50 -1.60 10.41 -1.78
C GLU A 50 -2.50 9.66 -2.76
N ASP A 51 -2.02 8.52 -3.26
CA ASP A 51 -2.72 7.69 -4.24
C ASP A 51 -3.58 6.60 -3.57
N ALA A 52 -3.53 6.46 -2.25
CA ALA A 52 -4.17 5.38 -1.51
C ALA A 52 -5.69 5.42 -1.57
N ILE A 53 -6.29 6.59 -1.35
CA ILE A 53 -7.76 6.77 -1.38
C ILE A 53 -8.35 6.42 -2.76
N PRO A 54 -7.88 6.98 -3.89
CA PRO A 54 -8.42 6.60 -5.20
C PRO A 54 -8.15 5.12 -5.52
N ARG A 55 -7.05 4.56 -5.03
CA ARG A 55 -6.76 3.13 -5.19
C ARG A 55 -7.76 2.26 -4.42
N LEU A 56 -8.05 2.56 -3.16
CA LEU A 56 -9.05 1.83 -2.36
C LEU A 56 -10.42 1.83 -3.03
N GLY A 57 -10.81 2.95 -3.67
CA GLY A 57 -12.08 3.03 -4.40
C GLY A 57 -12.17 2.18 -5.67
N THR A 58 -11.03 1.74 -6.23
CA THR A 58 -10.98 0.94 -7.47
C THR A 58 -10.45 -0.48 -7.27
N GLN A 59 -9.85 -0.76 -6.11
CA GLN A 59 -9.30 -2.05 -5.77
C GLN A 59 -10.41 -3.02 -5.33
N GLY A 60 -10.66 -4.05 -6.14
CA GLY A 60 -11.74 -5.00 -5.87
C GLY A 60 -11.51 -5.89 -4.64
N ASN A 61 -10.26 -6.14 -4.25
CA ASN A 61 -9.92 -6.93 -3.06
C ASN A 61 -8.51 -6.61 -2.54
N ALA A 62 -8.33 -6.57 -1.22
CA ALA A 62 -7.06 -6.44 -0.53
C ALA A 62 -7.08 -7.37 0.70
N SER A 63 -5.97 -8.05 1.00
CA SER A 63 -5.90 -8.88 2.21
C SER A 63 -5.77 -8.02 3.47
N ALA A 64 -5.08 -6.89 3.34
CA ALA A 64 -4.92 -5.87 4.36
C ALA A 64 -4.49 -4.55 3.71
N VAL A 65 -4.62 -3.46 4.46
CA VAL A 65 -4.02 -2.16 4.16
C VAL A 65 -2.92 -1.90 5.20
N TRP A 66 -1.70 -1.65 4.74
CA TRP A 66 -0.58 -1.21 5.56
C TRP A 66 -0.33 0.27 5.29
N ILE A 67 -0.34 1.08 6.34
CA ILE A 67 -0.04 2.51 6.25
C ILE A 67 1.31 2.72 6.93
N GLU A 68 2.34 3.06 6.15
CA GLU A 68 3.70 3.29 6.64
C GLU A 68 4.03 4.78 6.57
N ILE A 69 4.21 5.39 7.75
CA ILE A 69 4.48 6.83 7.89
C ILE A 69 5.77 7.04 8.70
N GLU A 70 6.59 8.00 8.29
CA GLU A 70 7.84 8.37 8.99
C GLU A 70 7.65 9.56 9.93
N GLU A 71 6.70 10.41 9.62
CA GLU A 71 6.33 11.62 10.38
C GLU A 71 4.81 11.65 10.54
N ASP A 72 4.30 12.69 11.21
CA ASP A 72 2.85 12.91 11.28
C ASP A 72 2.27 13.03 9.87
N GLY A 73 1.33 12.13 9.55
CA GLY A 73 0.69 12.05 8.25
C GLY A 73 -0.42 13.10 8.05
N GLY A 74 -0.79 13.84 9.10
CA GLY A 74 -1.75 14.94 9.05
C GLY A 74 -3.05 14.61 8.31
N ASP A 75 -3.62 15.61 7.63
CA ASP A 75 -4.90 15.52 6.95
C ASP A 75 -5.00 14.35 5.95
N ILE A 76 -3.90 13.95 5.32
CA ILE A 76 -3.93 12.87 4.34
C ILE A 76 -4.07 11.50 5.00
N LEU A 77 -3.44 11.30 6.15
CA LEU A 77 -3.60 10.12 6.97
C LEU A 77 -5.01 10.06 7.55
N ASP A 78 -5.51 11.16 8.12
CA ASP A 78 -6.87 11.21 8.67
C ASP A 78 -7.93 10.83 7.64
N ARG A 79 -7.83 11.41 6.43
CA ARG A 79 -8.73 11.10 5.33
C ARG A 79 -8.60 9.66 4.83
N LEU A 80 -7.42 9.05 4.94
CA LEU A 80 -7.22 7.64 4.60
C LEU A 80 -7.84 6.73 5.66
N LEU A 81 -7.69 7.07 6.95
CA LEU A 81 -8.25 6.34 8.07
C LEU A 81 -9.79 6.36 8.07
N ASP A 82 -10.41 7.44 7.62
CA ASP A 82 -11.87 7.52 7.41
C ASP A 82 -12.41 6.53 6.33
N ARG A 83 -11.52 5.86 5.57
CA ARG A 83 -11.87 5.02 4.42
C ARG A 83 -11.50 3.55 4.57
N VAL A 84 -10.83 3.16 5.65
CA VAL A 84 -10.39 1.77 5.93
C VAL A 84 -11.18 1.17 7.08
#